data_AF-A0A0K0CVP2-F1
#
_entry.id   AF-A0A0K0CVP2-F1
#
_cell.length_a   1.000
_cell.length_b   1.000
_cell.length_c   1.000
_cell.angle_alpha   90.00
_cell.angle_beta   90.00
_cell.angle_gamma   90.00
#
_symmetry.space_group_name_H-M   'P 1'
#
loop_
_entity.id
_entity.type
_entity.pdbx_description
1 polymer ?
#
loop_
_entity_poly.entity_id
_entity_poly.type
_entity_poly.pdbx_seq_one_letter_code
_entity_poly.pdbx_strand_id
1 'polypeptide(L)'
;MPTKALGETLKEYEVVGRKLPTDKEPVTPIWKMQIFASNHVIAKSRFWYFVSMLRRVKKANGEILSCKQVFPRKVAGSVKNYGVWLKYDSRTGHHNMYREYRDVTVAGAVTQAYRDMGARHRAQADRIHILKVQAVKAADTKRAGIKMFHDSKIKFPLPHRVAKMADIPEGDYEKGKKIFKQRCLQCHVVDSKATKTGPTLHGIIGRKSGSVEGFDYSVANKNKGVVWTRETLFEYLLNPKKYIPGTKMVFAGLKKADERADLIKYIEIESAKTCC
;
A
#
# COMPACT_ATOMS: atom_id res chain seq x y z
N MET A 1 -16.67 -12.67 14.00
CA MET A 1 -15.75 -13.59 13.27
C MET A 1 -14.90 -12.75 12.32
N PRO A 2 -13.56 -12.91 12.30
CA PRO A 2 -12.70 -11.88 11.75
C PRO A 2 -12.69 -11.93 10.22
N THR A 3 -13.62 -11.23 9.59
CA THR A 3 -13.27 -10.35 8.47
C THR A 3 -12.36 -9.26 9.03
N LYS A 4 -11.16 -9.63 9.47
CA LYS A 4 -10.10 -8.65 9.70
C LYS A 4 -9.81 -8.07 8.32
N ALA A 5 -9.92 -6.76 8.17
CA ALA A 5 -9.44 -6.04 7.00
C ALA A 5 -7.90 -6.05 6.99
N LEU A 6 -7.31 -7.25 7.07
CA LEU A 6 -5.88 -7.55 7.03
C LEU A 6 -5.38 -7.36 5.59
N GLY A 7 -5.53 -6.16 5.03
CA GLY A 7 -5.04 -5.77 3.70
C GLY A 7 -5.71 -6.45 2.50
N GLU A 8 -6.24 -7.67 2.66
CA GLU A 8 -6.79 -8.48 1.59
C GLU A 8 -8.15 -7.95 1.13
N THR A 9 -8.33 -7.94 -0.19
CA THR A 9 -9.63 -7.64 -0.80
C THR A 9 -10.56 -8.81 -0.55
N LEU A 10 -11.79 -8.53 -0.10
CA LEU A 10 -12.80 -9.56 0.06
C LEU A 10 -13.06 -10.25 -1.28
N LYS A 11 -13.45 -11.51 -1.22
CA LYS A 11 -13.87 -12.30 -2.38
C LYS A 11 -15.38 -12.42 -2.36
N GLU A 12 -15.96 -12.45 -3.56
CA GLU A 12 -17.39 -12.65 -3.76
C GLU A 12 -17.67 -14.15 -3.88
N TYR A 13 -18.68 -14.63 -3.15
CA TYR A 13 -19.13 -16.02 -3.17
C TYR A 13 -20.63 -16.08 -3.45
N GLU A 14 -21.02 -16.99 -4.33
CA GLU A 14 -22.40 -17.46 -4.44
C GLU A 14 -22.54 -18.71 -3.58
N VAL A 15 -23.33 -18.61 -2.51
CA VAL A 15 -23.62 -19.72 -1.61
C VAL A 15 -25.07 -20.13 -1.79
N VAL A 16 -25.27 -21.40 -2.12
CA VAL A 16 -26.58 -22.02 -2.32
C VAL A 16 -26.76 -23.09 -1.26
N GLY A 17 -27.88 -23.05 -0.54
CA GLY A 17 -28.22 -24.04 0.48
C GLY A 17 -29.72 -24.19 0.65
N ARG A 18 -30.13 -25.22 1.37
CA ARG A 18 -31.54 -25.53 1.64
C ARG A 18 -31.71 -26.14 3.03
N LYS A 19 -32.95 -26.23 3.48
CA LYS A 19 -33.33 -27.08 4.63
C LYS A 19 -33.20 -28.55 4.22
N LEU A 20 -32.78 -29.41 5.14
CA LEU A 20 -32.76 -30.85 4.88
C LEU A 20 -34.18 -31.35 4.57
N PRO A 21 -34.39 -32.07 3.46
CA PRO A 21 -35.64 -32.75 3.18
C PRO A 21 -36.01 -33.73 4.31
N THR A 22 -37.30 -33.89 4.56
CA THR A 22 -37.84 -34.87 5.52
C THR A 22 -38.97 -35.63 4.85
N ASP A 23 -39.39 -36.78 5.39
CA ASP A 23 -40.50 -37.55 4.83
C ASP A 23 -41.80 -36.72 4.73
N LYS A 24 -41.98 -35.75 5.64
CA LYS A 24 -43.11 -34.81 5.63
C LYS A 24 -42.96 -33.68 4.62
N GLU A 25 -41.72 -33.33 4.25
CA GLU A 25 -41.38 -32.22 3.35
C GLU A 25 -40.21 -32.66 2.45
N PRO A 26 -40.48 -33.46 1.39
CA PRO A 26 -39.43 -34.01 0.54
C PRO A 26 -38.82 -32.96 -0.40
N VAL A 27 -39.56 -31.90 -0.72
CA VAL A 27 -39.09 -30.79 -1.56
C VAL A 27 -38.97 -29.54 -0.71
N THR A 28 -37.72 -29.15 -0.40
CA THR A 28 -37.43 -27.96 0.39
C THR A 28 -36.99 -26.78 -0.49
N PRO A 29 -37.31 -25.53 -0.10
CA PRO A 29 -36.91 -24.36 -0.85
C PRO A 29 -35.38 -24.19 -0.86
N ILE A 30 -34.85 -23.85 -2.04
CA ILE A 30 -33.43 -23.55 -2.24
C ILE A 30 -33.22 -22.04 -2.07
N TRP A 31 -32.21 -21.67 -1.28
CA TRP A 31 -31.81 -20.29 -1.08
C TRP A 31 -30.45 -20.02 -1.68
N LYS A 32 -30.32 -18.86 -2.30
CA LYS A 32 -29.09 -18.37 -2.90
C LYS A 32 -28.73 -17.02 -2.32
N MET A 33 -27.49 -16.86 -1.88
CA MET A 33 -26.99 -15.58 -1.36
C MET A 33 -25.63 -15.25 -1.96
N GLN A 34 -25.45 -13.97 -2.28
CA GLN A 34 -24.16 -13.39 -2.60
C GLN A 34 -23.51 -12.93 -1.30
N ILE A 35 -22.31 -13.42 -1.01
CA ILE A 35 -21.60 -13.18 0.25
C ILE A 35 -20.18 -12.71 -0.04
N PHE A 36 -19.77 -11.65 0.66
CA PHE A 36 -18.40 -11.15 0.61
C PHE A 36 -17.63 -11.65 1.83
N ALA A 37 -16.56 -12.40 1.59
CA ALA A 37 -15.75 -13.02 2.63
C ALA A 37 -14.29 -13.21 2.17
N SER A 38 -13.35 -13.38 3.10
CA SER A 38 -11.94 -13.64 2.74
C SER A 38 -11.73 -15.05 2.16
N ASN A 39 -12.55 -16.02 2.58
CA ASN A 39 -12.50 -17.40 2.10
C ASN A 39 -13.88 -18.06 2.10
N HIS A 40 -13.96 -19.24 1.47
CA HIS A 40 -15.19 -20.01 1.30
C HIS A 40 -15.77 -20.52 2.63
N VAL A 41 -14.93 -20.76 3.65
CA VAL A 41 -15.39 -21.23 4.98
C VAL A 41 -16.19 -20.12 5.68
N ILE A 42 -15.65 -18.90 5.67
CA ILE A 42 -16.34 -17.73 6.22
C ILE A 42 -17.60 -17.41 5.42
N ALA A 43 -17.56 -17.59 4.09
CA ALA A 43 -18.76 -17.42 3.25
C ALA A 43 -19.89 -18.36 3.68
N LYS A 44 -19.60 -19.66 3.86
CA LYS A 44 -20.56 -20.66 4.36
C LYS A 44 -21.07 -20.33 5.77
N SER A 45 -20.21 -19.80 6.64
CA SER A 45 -20.61 -19.38 8.00
C SER A 45 -21.57 -18.20 7.98
N ARG A 46 -21.26 -17.16 7.18
CA ARG A 46 -22.12 -15.98 6.99
C ARG A 46 -23.46 -16.35 6.35
N PHE A 47 -23.48 -17.32 5.43
CA PHE A 47 -24.72 -17.84 4.87
C PHE A 47 -25.66 -18.34 5.96
N TRP A 48 -25.20 -19.23 6.83
CA TRP A 48 -26.02 -19.76 7.93
C TRP A 48 -26.41 -18.69 8.94
N TYR A 49 -25.56 -17.70 9.19
CA TYR A 49 -25.91 -16.57 10.02
C TYR A 49 -27.16 -15.85 9.47
N PHE A 50 -27.18 -15.50 8.17
CA PHE A 50 -28.32 -14.83 7.57
C PHE A 50 -29.54 -15.74 7.40
N VAL A 51 -29.36 -17.00 7.04
CA VAL A 51 -30.46 -17.97 6.89
C VAL A 51 -31.15 -18.23 8.23
N SER A 52 -30.41 -18.29 9.33
CA SER A 52 -31.02 -18.45 10.65
C SER A 52 -31.84 -17.22 11.05
N MET A 53 -31.39 -16.01 10.67
CA MET A 53 -32.13 -14.77 10.90
C MET A 53 -33.38 -14.64 10.02
N LEU A 54 -33.29 -14.98 8.73
CA LEU A 54 -34.35 -14.75 7.74
C LEU A 54 -35.35 -15.90 7.62
N ARG A 55 -34.89 -17.15 7.80
CA ARG A 55 -35.67 -18.38 7.58
C ARG A 55 -35.78 -19.26 8.82
N ARG A 56 -35.16 -18.86 9.95
CA ARG A 56 -35.15 -19.64 11.21
C ARG A 56 -34.60 -21.06 11.07
N VAL A 57 -33.71 -21.29 10.08
CA VAL A 57 -33.05 -22.58 9.86
C VAL A 57 -31.58 -22.50 10.31
N LYS A 58 -31.17 -23.47 11.13
CA LYS A 58 -29.79 -23.62 11.61
C LYS A 58 -29.02 -24.59 10.71
N LYS A 59 -27.68 -24.50 10.74
CA LYS A 59 -26.77 -25.41 10.02
C LYS A 59 -27.05 -26.90 10.28
N ALA A 60 -27.50 -27.26 11.48
CA ALA A 60 -27.78 -28.66 11.83
C ALA A 60 -28.94 -29.26 11.00
N ASN A 61 -29.91 -28.44 10.60
CA ASN A 61 -31.12 -28.87 9.90
C ASN A 61 -31.11 -28.45 8.43
N GLY A 62 -29.93 -28.18 7.89
CA GLY A 62 -29.77 -27.66 6.54
C GLY A 62 -28.45 -28.08 5.92
N GLU A 63 -28.39 -28.00 4.60
CA GLU A 63 -27.21 -28.37 3.83
C GLU A 63 -26.84 -27.26 2.84
N ILE A 64 -25.55 -27.20 2.52
CA ILE A 64 -25.02 -26.30 1.48
C ILE A 64 -24.86 -27.13 0.22
N LEU A 65 -25.62 -26.78 -0.81
CA LEU A 65 -25.57 -27.43 -2.11
C LEU A 65 -24.36 -26.97 -2.92
N SER A 66 -24.04 -25.67 -2.86
CA SER A 66 -22.86 -25.14 -3.55
C SER A 66 -22.29 -23.90 -2.86
N CYS A 67 -20.98 -23.72 -2.97
CA CYS A 67 -20.29 -22.49 -2.59
C CYS A 67 -19.24 -22.22 -3.66
N LYS A 68 -19.53 -21.27 -4.55
CA LYS A 68 -18.68 -20.94 -5.71
C LYS A 68 -18.16 -19.53 -5.54
N GLN A 69 -16.86 -19.35 -5.78
CA GLN A 69 -16.32 -17.99 -5.88
C GLN A 69 -16.78 -17.36 -7.19
N VAL A 70 -17.34 -16.16 -7.09
CA VAL A 70 -17.71 -15.35 -8.25
C VAL A 70 -16.50 -14.55 -8.66
N PHE A 71 -16.07 -14.74 -9.90
CA PHE A 71 -15.06 -13.92 -10.51
C PHE A 71 -15.74 -12.84 -11.34
N PRO A 72 -15.23 -11.59 -11.30
CA PRO A 72 -15.74 -10.55 -12.18
C PRO A 72 -15.62 -11.05 -13.63
N ARG A 73 -16.72 -10.95 -14.39
CA ARG A 73 -16.71 -11.23 -15.84
C ARG A 73 -15.56 -10.41 -16.43
N LYS A 74 -14.71 -11.04 -17.26
CA LYS A 74 -13.53 -10.42 -17.91
C LYS A 74 -13.95 -9.19 -18.73
N VAL A 75 -14.17 -8.07 -18.05
CA VAL A 75 -14.36 -6.76 -18.66
C VAL A 75 -13.09 -6.01 -18.30
N ALA A 76 -12.22 -5.89 -19.30
CA ALA A 76 -10.92 -5.25 -19.18
C ALA A 76 -11.05 -3.90 -18.44
N GLY A 77 -10.45 -3.80 -17.25
CA GLY A 77 -10.08 -2.55 -16.56
C GLY A 77 -11.13 -1.46 -16.36
N SER A 78 -12.42 -1.71 -16.66
CA SER A 78 -13.41 -0.63 -16.65
C SER A 78 -13.77 -0.24 -15.22
N VAL A 79 -13.46 0.99 -14.84
CA VAL A 79 -13.86 1.55 -13.56
C VAL A 79 -15.37 1.79 -13.55
N LYS A 80 -16.05 1.32 -12.50
CA LYS A 80 -17.51 1.47 -12.32
C LYS A 80 -17.80 2.15 -11.00
N ASN A 81 -18.99 2.74 -10.92
CA ASN A 81 -19.54 3.22 -9.65
C ASN A 81 -20.46 2.12 -9.09
N TYR A 82 -20.34 1.85 -7.80
CA TYR A 82 -21.12 0.84 -7.10
C TYR A 82 -21.87 1.48 -5.96
N GLY A 83 -23.19 1.33 -5.96
CA GLY A 83 -24.05 1.60 -4.82
C GLY A 83 -24.02 0.41 -3.86
N VAL A 84 -23.74 0.68 -2.59
CA VAL A 84 -23.72 -0.30 -1.50
C VAL A 84 -24.78 0.11 -0.50
N TRP A 85 -25.79 -0.72 -0.34
CA TRP A 85 -26.80 -0.60 0.71
C TRP A 85 -26.37 -1.51 1.85
N LEU A 86 -26.22 -0.93 3.02
CA LEU A 86 -25.78 -1.65 4.20
C LEU A 86 -26.64 -1.29 5.41
N LYS A 87 -26.78 -2.24 6.31
CA LYS A 87 -27.23 -2.03 7.68
C LYS A 87 -26.00 -2.19 8.58
N TYR A 88 -25.85 -1.33 9.58
CA TYR A 88 -24.85 -1.54 10.62
C TYR A 88 -25.38 -1.23 12.01
N ASP A 89 -24.75 -1.84 13.00
CA ASP A 89 -25.11 -1.67 14.40
C ASP A 89 -24.12 -0.71 15.06
N SER A 90 -24.64 0.41 15.54
CA SER A 90 -23.90 1.38 16.36
C SER A 90 -23.92 0.93 17.83
N ARG A 91 -23.47 1.81 18.72
CA ARG A 91 -23.61 1.56 20.17
C ARG A 91 -25.05 1.73 20.65
N THR A 92 -25.83 2.54 19.96
CA THR A 92 -27.18 2.96 20.39
C THR A 92 -28.29 2.27 19.61
N GLY A 93 -28.03 1.76 18.40
CA GLY A 93 -29.06 1.09 17.62
C GLY A 93 -28.63 0.67 16.22
N HIS A 94 -29.64 0.40 15.40
CA HIS A 94 -29.50 -0.10 14.05
C HIS A 94 -29.71 1.01 13.02
N HIS A 95 -28.79 1.12 12.06
CA HIS A 95 -28.88 2.15 11.03
C HIS A 95 -28.74 1.57 9.63
N ASN A 96 -29.61 2.01 8.72
CA ASN A 96 -29.48 1.73 7.31
C ASN A 96 -28.71 2.86 6.63
N MET A 97 -27.86 2.50 5.67
CA MET A 97 -27.03 3.46 4.98
C MET A 97 -26.88 3.07 3.50
N TYR A 98 -26.86 4.10 2.66
CA TYR A 98 -26.51 3.97 1.25
C TYR A 98 -25.20 4.72 1.00
N ARG A 99 -24.21 4.04 0.42
CA ARG A 99 -22.92 4.62 0.06
C ARG A 99 -22.54 4.25 -1.36
N GLU A 100 -21.70 5.07 -1.97
CA GLU A 100 -21.22 4.86 -3.34
C GLU A 100 -19.70 4.77 -3.33
N TYR A 101 -19.17 3.80 -4.06
CA TYR A 101 -17.73 3.57 -4.19
C TYR A 101 -17.37 3.40 -5.66
N ARG A 102 -16.21 3.91 -6.05
CA ARG A 102 -15.66 3.76 -7.40
C ARG A 102 -14.56 2.71 -7.37
N ASP A 103 -14.74 1.63 -8.09
CA ASP A 103 -13.83 0.48 -8.10
C ASP A 103 -13.92 -0.25 -9.45
N VAL A 104 -12.98 -1.16 -9.69
CA VAL A 104 -12.98 -2.07 -10.84
C VAL A 104 -13.80 -3.34 -10.57
N THR A 105 -14.04 -3.68 -9.30
CA THR A 105 -14.78 -4.89 -8.89
C THR A 105 -15.81 -4.60 -7.81
N VAL A 106 -16.88 -5.42 -7.78
CA VAL A 106 -17.89 -5.40 -6.71
C VAL A 106 -17.24 -5.65 -5.35
N ALA A 107 -16.35 -6.64 -5.29
CA ALA A 107 -15.68 -7.02 -4.05
C ALA A 107 -14.69 -5.95 -3.54
N GLY A 108 -14.03 -5.23 -4.45
CA GLY A 108 -13.24 -4.04 -4.14
C GLY A 108 -14.09 -2.92 -3.53
N ALA A 109 -15.24 -2.59 -4.16
CA ALA A 109 -16.18 -1.61 -3.63
C ALA A 109 -16.71 -1.98 -2.22
N VAL A 110 -17.04 -3.24 -1.98
CA VAL A 110 -17.45 -3.72 -0.66
C VAL A 110 -16.30 -3.66 0.34
N THR A 111 -15.08 -4.00 -0.07
CA THR A 111 -13.89 -3.89 0.79
C THR A 111 -13.65 -2.45 1.21
N GLN A 112 -13.74 -1.50 0.28
CA GLN A 112 -13.69 -0.07 0.60
C GLN A 112 -14.79 0.31 1.59
N ALA A 113 -16.02 -0.20 1.40
CA ALA A 113 -17.13 0.05 2.32
C ALA A 113 -16.84 -0.43 3.75
N TYR A 114 -16.30 -1.63 3.92
CA TYR A 114 -15.90 -2.13 5.25
C TYR A 114 -14.83 -1.26 5.91
N ARG A 115 -13.78 -0.86 5.16
CA ARG A 115 -12.72 0.03 5.66
C ARG A 115 -13.27 1.37 6.10
N ASP A 116 -14.15 1.93 5.28
CA ASP A 116 -14.76 3.22 5.52
C ASP A 116 -15.69 3.22 6.75
N MET A 117 -16.53 2.20 6.88
CA MET A 117 -17.38 2.01 8.06
C MET A 117 -16.55 1.81 9.35
N GLY A 118 -15.43 1.09 9.25
CA GLY A 118 -14.48 0.96 10.36
C GLY A 118 -13.83 2.29 10.74
N ALA A 119 -13.38 3.08 9.76
CA ALA A 119 -12.69 4.34 10.00
C ALA A 119 -13.62 5.46 10.51
N ARG A 120 -14.77 5.66 9.84
CA ARG A 120 -15.68 6.79 10.13
C ARG A 120 -16.66 6.50 11.26
N HIS A 121 -17.14 5.26 11.37
CA HIS A 121 -18.20 4.89 12.31
C HIS A 121 -17.74 3.92 13.40
N ARG A 122 -16.45 3.52 13.39
CA ARG A 122 -15.91 2.47 14.29
C ARG A 122 -16.73 1.18 14.24
N ALA A 123 -17.41 0.94 13.11
CA ALA A 123 -18.27 -0.23 12.95
C ALA A 123 -17.38 -1.45 12.72
N GLN A 124 -17.52 -2.44 13.60
CA GLN A 124 -16.82 -3.71 13.44
C GLN A 124 -17.43 -4.50 12.28
N ALA A 125 -16.62 -5.29 11.59
CA ALA A 125 -17.04 -5.94 10.34
C ALA A 125 -18.17 -6.97 10.53
N ASP A 126 -18.26 -7.59 11.70
CA ASP A 126 -19.36 -8.48 12.08
C ASP A 126 -20.69 -7.73 12.30
N ARG A 127 -20.61 -6.44 12.67
CA ARG A 127 -21.77 -5.54 12.83
C ARG A 127 -22.20 -4.86 11.53
N ILE A 128 -21.63 -5.21 10.39
CA ILE A 128 -21.99 -4.65 9.08
C ILE A 128 -22.63 -5.73 8.21
N HIS A 129 -23.85 -5.47 7.77
CA HIS A 129 -24.63 -6.31 6.88
C HIS A 129 -24.77 -5.61 5.52
N ILE A 130 -24.17 -6.19 4.49
CA ILE A 130 -24.37 -5.74 3.11
C ILE A 130 -25.71 -6.28 2.63
N LEU A 131 -26.65 -5.39 2.34
CA LEU A 131 -28.01 -5.73 1.91
C LEU A 131 -28.09 -5.90 0.39
N LYS A 132 -27.45 -4.99 -0.34
CA LYS A 132 -27.44 -4.98 -1.81
C LYS A 132 -26.19 -4.27 -2.30
N VAL A 133 -25.64 -4.74 -3.42
CA VAL A 133 -24.61 -4.04 -4.17
C VAL A 133 -25.02 -4.02 -5.64
N GLN A 134 -24.93 -2.85 -6.28
CA GLN A 134 -25.31 -2.69 -7.68
C GLN A 134 -24.40 -1.68 -8.37
N ALA A 135 -24.07 -1.92 -9.63
CA ALA A 135 -23.44 -0.91 -10.47
C ALA A 135 -24.43 0.24 -10.75
N VAL A 136 -23.99 1.48 -10.57
CA VAL A 136 -24.79 2.70 -10.71
C VAL A 136 -24.23 3.48 -11.89
N LYS A 137 -25.11 3.95 -12.79
CA LYS A 137 -24.69 4.80 -13.92
C LYS A 137 -24.18 6.14 -13.40
N ALA A 138 -23.29 6.79 -14.14
CA ALA A 138 -22.70 8.07 -13.72
C ALA A 138 -23.78 9.14 -13.39
N ALA A 139 -24.83 9.22 -14.21
CA ALA A 139 -25.96 10.14 -14.02
C ALA A 139 -26.75 9.88 -12.72
N ASP A 140 -26.83 8.62 -12.27
CA ASP A 140 -27.65 8.21 -11.13
C ASP A 140 -26.90 8.31 -9.79
N THR A 141 -25.60 8.64 -9.82
CA THR A 141 -24.82 8.82 -8.59
C THR A 141 -25.32 10.02 -7.79
N LYS A 142 -25.32 9.87 -6.47
CA LYS A 142 -25.83 10.87 -5.52
C LYS A 142 -24.72 11.52 -4.73
N ARG A 143 -23.57 10.85 -4.52
CA ARG A 143 -22.51 11.35 -3.64
C ARG A 143 -21.57 12.30 -4.38
N ALA A 144 -21.39 13.51 -3.85
CA ALA A 144 -20.50 14.53 -4.43
C ALA A 144 -19.07 14.03 -4.65
N GLY A 145 -18.55 13.25 -3.70
CA GLY A 145 -17.24 12.58 -3.79
C GLY A 145 -17.10 11.63 -4.98
N ILE A 146 -18.20 11.09 -5.53
CA ILE A 146 -18.17 10.24 -6.72
C ILE A 146 -18.40 11.08 -7.98
N LYS A 147 -19.33 12.03 -7.92
CA LYS A 147 -19.65 12.94 -9.03
C LYS A 147 -18.43 13.69 -9.57
N MET A 148 -17.47 14.06 -8.70
CA MET A 148 -16.25 14.76 -9.14
C MET A 148 -15.42 13.96 -10.15
N PHE A 149 -15.55 12.63 -10.21
CA PHE A 149 -14.73 11.76 -11.08
C PHE A 149 -15.38 11.45 -12.44
N HIS A 150 -16.46 12.13 -12.82
CA HIS A 150 -17.20 11.85 -14.04
C HIS A 150 -16.76 12.66 -15.26
N ASP A 151 -15.96 13.71 -15.05
CA ASP A 151 -15.41 14.51 -16.13
C ASP A 151 -14.33 13.72 -16.89
N SER A 152 -14.46 13.64 -18.22
CA SER A 152 -13.48 12.99 -19.09
C SER A 152 -12.18 13.79 -19.25
N LYS A 153 -12.22 15.10 -18.96
CA LYS A 153 -11.06 16.01 -19.04
C LYS A 153 -10.37 16.21 -17.69
N ILE A 154 -10.76 15.45 -16.66
CA ILE A 154 -10.28 15.62 -15.30
C ILE A 154 -8.74 15.49 -15.21
N LYS A 155 -8.12 16.45 -14.53
CA LYS A 155 -6.68 16.46 -14.24
C LYS A 155 -6.49 16.89 -12.79
N PHE A 156 -5.55 16.23 -12.11
CA PHE A 156 -5.22 16.54 -10.73
C PHE A 156 -3.76 17.01 -10.67
N PRO A 157 -3.46 18.18 -10.08
CA PRO A 157 -2.09 18.53 -9.74
C PRO A 157 -1.56 17.54 -8.69
N LEU A 158 -0.26 17.25 -8.72
CA LEU A 158 0.42 16.46 -7.70
C LEU A 158 1.19 17.41 -6.76
N PRO A 159 0.53 18.02 -5.75
CA PRO A 159 1.12 19.09 -4.94
C PRO A 159 2.27 18.62 -4.05
N HIS A 160 2.23 17.36 -3.61
CA HIS A 160 3.25 16.78 -2.75
C HIS A 160 3.56 15.36 -3.21
N ARG A 161 4.85 15.04 -3.36
CA ARG A 161 5.33 13.69 -3.62
C ARG A 161 6.11 13.20 -2.41
N VAL A 162 5.54 12.27 -1.65
CA VAL A 162 6.30 11.53 -0.64
C VAL A 162 7.20 10.56 -1.40
N ALA A 163 8.51 10.78 -1.37
CA ALA A 163 9.46 9.77 -1.81
C ALA A 163 9.35 8.60 -0.84
N LYS A 164 8.97 7.42 -1.35
CA LYS A 164 9.02 6.19 -0.54
C LYS A 164 10.48 6.01 -0.15
N MET A 165 10.78 6.00 1.16
CA MET A 165 12.14 5.69 1.62
C MET A 165 12.52 4.36 0.97
N ALA A 166 13.66 4.33 0.28
CA ALA A 166 14.21 3.07 -0.16
C ALA A 166 14.36 2.18 1.08
N ASP A 167 14.04 0.90 0.95
CA ASP A 167 14.35 -0.09 1.98
C ASP A 167 15.87 -0.23 2.01
N ILE A 168 16.53 0.69 2.71
CA ILE A 168 17.98 0.78 2.81
C ILE A 168 18.37 -0.12 3.97
N PRO A 169 19.15 -1.19 3.73
CA PRO A 169 19.68 -2.01 4.81
C PRO A 169 20.40 -1.16 5.86
N GLU A 170 20.40 -1.58 7.12
CA GLU A 170 21.06 -0.83 8.21
C GLU A 170 22.58 -0.67 7.96
N GLY A 171 23.20 -1.67 7.33
CA GLY A 171 24.63 -1.69 7.00
C GLY A 171 25.54 -2.09 8.17
N ASP A 172 26.72 -2.59 7.82
CA ASP A 172 27.78 -3.05 8.72
C ASP A 172 28.99 -2.10 8.65
N TYR A 173 29.36 -1.55 9.81
CA TYR A 173 30.44 -0.57 9.94
C TYR A 173 31.82 -1.13 9.53
N GLU A 174 32.17 -2.36 9.91
CA GLU A 174 33.49 -2.93 9.62
C GLU A 174 33.63 -3.30 8.14
N LYS A 175 32.54 -3.77 7.52
CA LYS A 175 32.50 -3.96 6.06
C LYS A 175 32.58 -2.63 5.32
N GLY A 176 31.85 -1.63 5.79
CA GLY A 176 31.89 -0.26 5.26
C GLY A 176 33.29 0.34 5.28
N LYS A 177 34.01 0.18 6.39
CA LYS A 177 35.41 0.60 6.54
C LYS A 177 36.34 -0.04 5.51
N LYS A 178 36.17 -1.33 5.22
CA LYS A 178 36.94 -2.03 4.17
C LYS A 178 36.63 -1.46 2.79
N ILE A 179 35.36 -1.25 2.47
CA ILE A 179 34.93 -0.66 1.19
C ILE A 179 35.51 0.75 1.04
N PHE A 180 35.45 1.57 2.09
CA PHE A 180 35.99 2.92 2.09
C PHE A 180 37.49 2.93 1.81
N LYS A 181 38.27 2.07 2.50
CA LYS A 181 39.71 1.93 2.27
C LYS A 181 40.04 1.56 0.82
N GLN A 182 39.25 0.66 0.22
CA GLN A 182 39.49 0.16 -1.14
C GLN A 182 39.04 1.13 -2.24
N ARG A 183 37.97 1.90 -2.02
CA ARG A 183 37.28 2.64 -3.10
C ARG A 183 37.27 4.16 -2.92
N CYS A 184 37.43 4.66 -1.70
CA CYS A 184 37.20 6.08 -1.38
C CYS A 184 38.42 6.77 -0.77
N LEU A 185 39.25 6.08 0.02
CA LEU A 185 40.35 6.65 0.80
C LEU A 185 41.44 7.36 -0.05
N GLN A 186 41.64 6.91 -1.30
CA GLN A 186 42.59 7.53 -2.22
C GLN A 186 42.17 8.97 -2.56
N CYS A 187 40.87 9.22 -2.67
CA CYS A 187 40.34 10.51 -3.10
C CYS A 187 39.75 11.34 -1.95
N HIS A 188 39.35 10.72 -0.85
CA HIS A 188 38.59 11.38 0.21
C HIS A 188 39.20 11.18 1.59
N VAL A 189 38.95 12.14 2.46
CA VAL A 189 39.19 12.08 3.91
C VAL A 189 37.83 12.23 4.59
N VAL A 190 37.53 11.37 5.57
CA VAL A 190 36.18 11.29 6.18
C VAL A 190 36.11 11.94 7.56
N ASP A 191 37.23 12.03 8.25
CA ASP A 191 37.37 12.43 9.66
C ASP A 191 37.98 13.83 9.85
N SER A 192 38.49 14.46 8.79
CA SER A 192 39.04 15.81 8.83
C SER A 192 38.59 16.68 7.65
N LYS A 193 38.77 17.99 7.78
CA LYS A 193 38.46 18.97 6.73
C LYS A 193 39.44 18.95 5.55
N ALA A 194 40.49 18.12 5.59
CA ALA A 194 41.45 18.01 4.50
C ALA A 194 40.79 17.49 3.21
N THR A 195 41.11 18.11 2.08
CA THR A 195 40.68 17.68 0.75
C THR A 195 41.84 17.01 0.01
N LYS A 196 41.55 16.02 -0.83
CA LYS A 196 42.54 15.41 -1.75
C LYS A 196 42.02 15.59 -3.19
N THR A 197 42.16 14.57 -4.04
CA THR A 197 41.53 14.52 -5.37
C THR A 197 40.01 14.72 -5.32
N GLY A 198 39.38 14.32 -4.22
CA GLY A 198 37.98 14.59 -3.89
C GLY A 198 37.83 15.50 -2.66
N PRO A 199 36.64 16.09 -2.46
CA PRO A 199 36.35 16.93 -1.31
C PRO A 199 36.35 16.11 -0.01
N THR A 200 36.49 16.79 1.14
CA THR A 200 36.31 16.17 2.45
C THR A 200 34.90 15.59 2.59
N LEU A 201 34.78 14.44 3.25
CA LEU A 201 33.50 13.83 3.64
C LEU A 201 33.15 14.09 5.10
N HIS A 202 33.99 14.83 5.83
CA HIS A 202 33.67 15.30 7.17
C HIS A 202 32.41 16.16 7.16
N GLY A 203 31.48 15.88 8.08
CA GLY A 203 30.17 16.52 8.14
C GLY A 203 29.36 16.41 6.84
N ILE A 204 29.49 15.33 6.07
CA ILE A 204 28.77 15.20 4.80
C ILE A 204 27.26 15.11 4.99
N ILE A 205 26.78 14.45 6.05
CA ILE A 205 25.35 14.31 6.30
C ILE A 205 24.71 15.67 6.59
N GLY A 206 23.67 16.03 5.83
CA GLY A 206 23.00 17.33 5.86
C GLY A 206 23.66 18.42 5.01
N ARG A 207 24.86 18.17 4.46
CA ARG A 207 25.58 19.15 3.64
C ARG A 207 25.01 19.20 2.22
N LYS A 208 25.03 20.38 1.59
CA LYS A 208 24.61 20.56 0.20
C LYS A 208 25.71 20.09 -0.77
N SER A 209 25.30 19.62 -1.95
CA SER A 209 26.23 19.25 -3.03
C SER A 209 27.06 20.45 -3.48
N GLY A 210 28.34 20.23 -3.74
CA GLY A 210 29.23 21.26 -4.29
C GLY A 210 29.56 22.42 -3.36
N SER A 211 29.44 22.26 -2.03
CA SER A 211 29.52 23.36 -1.06
C SER A 211 30.75 23.39 -0.16
N VAL A 212 31.75 22.52 -0.36
CA VAL A 212 33.01 22.60 0.39
C VAL A 212 33.84 23.77 -0.15
N GLU A 213 34.18 24.69 0.73
CA GLU A 213 34.99 25.86 0.40
C GLU A 213 36.40 25.46 -0.07
N GLY A 214 36.92 26.17 -1.07
CA GLY A 214 38.24 25.90 -1.64
C GLY A 214 38.35 24.67 -2.57
N PHE A 215 37.29 23.87 -2.74
CA PHE A 215 37.31 22.71 -3.65
C PHE A 215 36.72 23.02 -5.05
N ASP A 216 37.41 22.62 -6.11
CA ASP A 216 37.00 22.86 -7.50
C ASP A 216 35.96 21.84 -8.02
N TYR A 217 34.70 22.05 -7.64
CA TYR A 217 33.57 21.25 -8.13
C TYR A 217 33.21 21.51 -9.60
N SER A 218 32.78 20.47 -10.30
CA SER A 218 32.07 20.59 -11.58
C SER A 218 30.80 21.45 -11.45
N VAL A 219 30.47 22.20 -12.51
CA VAL A 219 29.23 22.99 -12.61
C VAL A 219 27.98 22.17 -12.28
N ALA A 220 27.92 20.92 -12.77
CA ALA A 220 26.82 20.00 -12.50
C ALA A 220 26.60 19.71 -11.00
N ASN A 221 27.69 19.61 -10.23
CA ASN A 221 27.62 19.31 -8.79
C ASN A 221 27.17 20.54 -7.98
N LYS A 222 27.64 21.73 -8.36
CA LYS A 222 27.20 23.02 -7.77
C LYS A 222 25.70 23.26 -7.99
N ASN A 223 25.20 22.94 -9.19
CA ASN A 223 23.82 23.23 -9.58
C ASN A 223 22.80 22.14 -9.19
N LYS A 224 23.24 20.91 -8.87
CA LYS A 224 22.32 19.80 -8.56
C LYS A 224 21.45 20.07 -7.32
N GLY A 225 21.99 20.80 -6.34
CA GLY A 225 21.26 21.22 -5.14
C GLY A 225 20.82 20.08 -4.22
N VAL A 226 21.52 18.93 -4.26
CA VAL A 226 21.18 17.77 -3.42
C VAL A 226 21.69 18.01 -2.00
N VAL A 227 20.87 17.67 -1.01
CA VAL A 227 21.29 17.59 0.39
C VAL A 227 21.67 16.14 0.66
N TRP A 228 22.89 15.90 1.15
CA TRP A 228 23.39 14.56 1.41
C TRP A 228 22.75 13.97 2.66
N THR A 229 21.77 13.11 2.46
CA THR A 229 21.18 12.20 3.46
C THR A 229 21.58 10.75 3.17
N ARG A 230 21.26 9.83 4.09
CA ARG A 230 21.42 8.38 3.87
C ARG A 230 20.80 7.93 2.54
N GLU A 231 19.61 8.41 2.23
CA GLU A 231 18.85 8.05 1.02
C GLU A 231 19.50 8.58 -0.24
N THR A 232 19.83 9.87 -0.27
CA THR A 232 20.46 10.48 -1.45
C THR A 232 21.86 9.92 -1.70
N LEU A 233 22.62 9.58 -0.64
CA LEU A 233 23.89 8.87 -0.76
C LEU A 233 23.69 7.44 -1.30
N PHE A 234 22.67 6.73 -0.83
CA PHE A 234 22.35 5.37 -1.30
C PHE A 234 22.00 5.34 -2.79
N GLU A 235 21.25 6.33 -3.28
CA GLU A 235 20.96 6.48 -4.71
C GLU A 235 22.20 6.94 -5.50
N TYR A 236 22.94 7.93 -4.98
CA TYR A 236 24.13 8.48 -5.63
C TYR A 236 25.22 7.42 -5.83
N LEU A 237 25.49 6.62 -4.80
CA LEU A 237 26.53 5.59 -4.81
C LEU A 237 26.20 4.44 -5.77
N LEU A 238 24.95 4.28 -6.23
CA LEU A 238 24.63 3.28 -7.25
C LEU A 238 25.32 3.58 -8.59
N ASN A 239 25.28 4.85 -9.00
CA ASN A 239 25.92 5.32 -10.23
C ASN A 239 26.04 6.87 -10.20
N PRO A 240 27.18 7.40 -9.71
CA PRO A 240 27.39 8.85 -9.58
C PRO A 240 27.25 9.62 -10.89
N LYS A 241 27.76 9.07 -12.00
CA LYS A 241 27.69 9.70 -13.33
C LYS A 241 26.25 9.82 -13.83
N LYS A 242 25.40 8.84 -13.54
CA LYS A 242 23.97 8.88 -13.88
C LYS A 242 23.20 9.83 -12.96
N TYR A 243 23.54 9.87 -11.68
CA TYR A 243 22.85 10.73 -10.70
C TYR A 243 23.18 12.23 -10.91
N ILE A 244 24.45 12.55 -11.18
CA ILE A 244 24.93 13.89 -11.54
C ILE A 244 25.69 13.82 -12.87
N PRO A 245 25.00 13.93 -14.02
CA PRO A 245 25.64 13.98 -15.33
C PRO A 245 26.64 15.15 -15.40
N GLY A 246 27.89 14.87 -15.79
CA GLY A 246 28.97 15.87 -15.82
C GLY A 246 29.75 16.03 -14.51
N THR A 247 29.55 15.15 -13.52
CA THR A 247 30.40 15.10 -12.32
C THR A 247 31.85 14.74 -12.66
N LYS A 248 32.82 15.40 -12.01
CA LYS A 248 34.25 15.07 -12.06
C LYS A 248 34.59 13.76 -11.31
N MET A 249 33.67 13.20 -10.52
CA MET A 249 33.91 11.98 -9.76
C MET A 249 34.00 10.75 -10.70
N VAL A 250 35.20 10.17 -10.80
CA VAL A 250 35.45 8.95 -11.58
C VAL A 250 35.23 7.72 -10.70
N PHE A 251 33.96 7.46 -10.34
CA PHE A 251 33.56 6.27 -9.58
C PHE A 251 32.47 5.51 -10.33
N ALA A 252 32.65 4.20 -10.49
CA ALA A 252 31.72 3.33 -11.22
C ALA A 252 30.40 3.07 -10.47
N GLY A 253 30.39 3.33 -9.15
CA GLY A 253 29.27 3.03 -8.26
C GLY A 253 29.36 1.62 -7.63
N LEU A 254 28.49 1.37 -6.67
CA LEU A 254 28.32 0.12 -5.95
C LEU A 254 26.94 -0.46 -6.29
N LYS A 255 26.90 -1.59 -7.00
CA LYS A 255 25.64 -2.17 -7.47
C LYS A 255 24.84 -2.85 -6.35
N LYS A 256 25.52 -3.51 -5.42
CA LYS A 256 24.86 -4.23 -4.32
C LYS A 256 24.29 -3.24 -3.31
N ALA A 257 23.08 -3.51 -2.83
CA ALA A 257 22.41 -2.69 -1.82
C ALA A 257 23.17 -2.73 -0.48
N ASP A 258 23.56 -3.92 -0.03
CA ASP A 258 24.25 -4.10 1.25
C ASP A 258 25.60 -3.38 1.27
N GLU A 259 26.41 -3.49 0.22
CA GLU A 259 27.71 -2.79 0.13
C GLU A 259 27.55 -1.26 0.18
N ARG A 260 26.47 -0.71 -0.39
CA ARG A 260 26.15 0.71 -0.28
C ARG A 260 25.75 1.09 1.14
N ALA A 261 24.88 0.31 1.77
CA ALA A 261 24.44 0.53 3.14
C ALA A 261 25.63 0.46 4.12
N ASP A 262 26.50 -0.54 3.99
CA ASP A 262 27.73 -0.71 4.77
C ASP A 262 28.63 0.53 4.66
N LEU A 263 28.91 0.97 3.43
CA LEU A 263 29.74 2.16 3.19
C LEU A 263 29.12 3.42 3.80
N ILE A 264 27.81 3.62 3.66
CA ILE A 264 27.12 4.79 4.22
C ILE A 264 27.15 4.75 5.74
N LYS A 265 26.93 3.59 6.36
CA LYS A 265 27.02 3.42 7.82
C LYS A 265 28.39 3.83 8.37
N TYR A 266 29.46 3.43 7.68
CA TYR A 266 30.82 3.86 8.04
C TYR A 266 31.00 5.38 7.89
N ILE A 267 30.56 5.96 6.77
CA ILE A 267 30.68 7.41 6.52
C ILE A 267 29.89 8.22 7.54
N GLU A 268 28.65 7.83 7.87
CA GLU A 268 27.82 8.50 8.87
C GLU A 268 28.52 8.58 10.23
N ILE A 269 29.12 7.48 10.68
CA ILE A 269 29.81 7.41 11.97
C ILE A 269 31.10 8.24 11.95
N GLU A 270 31.96 8.06 10.94
CA GLU A 270 33.25 8.75 10.91
C GLU A 270 33.12 10.24 10.61
N SER A 271 32.20 10.63 9.73
CA SER A 271 32.02 12.04 9.35
C SER A 271 31.39 12.90 10.46
N ALA A 272 30.73 12.27 11.43
CA ALA A 272 30.15 12.94 12.60
C ALA A 272 31.15 13.13 13.75
N LYS A 273 32.33 12.49 13.71
CA LYS A 273 33.33 12.66 14.76
C LYS A 273 33.90 14.07 14.73
N THR A 274 34.14 14.62 15.92
CA THR A 274 34.84 15.90 16.06
C THR A 274 36.22 15.78 15.44
N CYS A 275 36.62 16.74 14.59
CA CYS A 275 37.99 16.75 14.05
C CYS A 275 38.97 16.83 15.22
N CYS A 276 39.89 15.88 15.30
CA CYS A 276 41.08 16.00 16.14
C CYS A 276 42.03 17.05 15.57
#